data_AF-A0A953NH30-F1
#
_entry.id   AF-A0A953NH30-F1
#
_cell.length_a   1.000
_cell.length_b   1.000
_cell.length_c   1.000
_cell.angle_alpha   90.00
_cell.angle_beta   90.00
_cell.angle_gamma   90.00
#
_symmetry.space_group_name_H-M   'P 1'
#
loop_
_entity.id
_entity.type
_entity.pdbx_description
1 polymer ?
#
loop_
_entity_poly.entity_id
_entity_poly.type
_entity_poly.pdbx_seq_one_letter_code
_entity_poly.pdbx_strand_id
1 'polypeptide(L)'
;MGVTAYLINGFNIGEEICNVKSSIIRNDLTSIPDIIKFTIDEYKDTKIFRNSINNCVSIQKYGEFNTYKDAYTFFYNDYEKIYNNLYSECINIINKQYKMNLQDTDWNTLLCVDDKLELPLIIEKQNVIVVNNLDIENNVNIRAIIDSCLIYQSVSRILNFAKNLIFADELTKFQQFQIAYYSQELTKVKNPDMFLTNRKEIEVYKKIYNEWELGTQIENAIEILNQSISNYSFLWEYRNSKTQKASNLMLTLFTIIVGYPSLKDVIEEFLPSGLIYLKIIFIILIISFIFKLMWLQIDNFQEMIDFKKRKR
;
A
#
# COMPACT_ATOMS: atom_id res chain seq x y z
N MET A 1 28.07 23.23 -26.40
CA MET A 1 26.90 23.31 -25.50
C MET A 1 26.67 21.90 -25.01
N GLY A 2 26.89 21.70 -23.71
CA GLY A 2 26.84 20.40 -23.06
C GLY A 2 25.44 20.04 -22.57
N VAL A 3 25.37 18.95 -21.81
CA VAL A 3 24.19 18.41 -21.14
C VAL A 3 24.18 18.87 -19.68
N THR A 4 23.04 19.32 -19.18
CA THR A 4 22.87 19.59 -17.74
C THR A 4 22.28 18.37 -17.06
N ALA A 5 22.95 17.82 -16.05
CA ALA A 5 22.45 16.68 -15.30
C ALA A 5 21.79 17.11 -14.00
N TYR A 6 20.79 16.35 -13.60
CA TYR A 6 19.96 16.52 -12.41
C TYR A 6 19.84 15.18 -11.70
N LEU A 7 19.94 15.21 -10.38
CA LEU A 7 19.67 14.07 -9.53
C LEU A 7 18.19 14.05 -9.19
N ILE A 8 17.55 12.91 -9.42
CA ILE A 8 16.18 12.64 -9.00
C ILE A 8 16.22 11.70 -7.80
N ASN A 9 15.49 12.02 -6.73
CA ASN A 9 15.38 11.17 -5.55
C ASN A 9 13.91 10.91 -5.19
N GLY A 10 13.59 9.67 -4.88
CA GLY A 10 12.27 9.26 -4.40
C GLY A 10 12.23 9.14 -2.87
N PHE A 11 11.13 9.60 -2.28
CA PHE A 11 10.88 9.52 -0.84
C PHE A 11 9.44 9.16 -0.53
N ASN A 12 9.25 8.35 0.51
CA ASN A 12 7.98 8.19 1.21
C ASN A 12 7.95 9.09 2.46
N ILE A 13 7.08 10.10 2.48
CA ILE A 13 7.02 11.09 3.57
C ILE A 13 5.85 10.84 4.55
N GLY A 14 5.31 9.62 4.61
CA GLY A 14 4.35 9.20 5.65
C GLY A 14 3.09 8.52 5.11
N GLU A 15 2.36 7.81 5.97
CA GLU A 15 1.30 6.87 5.57
C GLU A 15 -0.05 7.52 5.19
N GLU A 16 -0.22 8.81 5.46
CA GLU A 16 -1.48 9.51 5.24
C GLU A 16 -1.79 9.67 3.74
N ILE A 17 -3.08 9.67 3.41
CA ILE A 17 -3.61 10.03 2.09
C ILE A 17 -4.13 11.46 2.22
N CYS A 18 -3.53 12.38 1.46
CA CYS A 18 -3.85 13.80 1.48
C CYS A 18 -4.62 14.19 0.22
N ASN A 19 -5.59 15.10 0.36
CA ASN A 19 -6.21 15.71 -0.81
C ASN A 19 -5.31 16.84 -1.32
N VAL A 20 -4.53 16.55 -2.36
CA VAL A 20 -3.65 17.53 -2.99
C VAL A 20 -4.39 18.28 -4.09
N LYS A 21 -4.25 19.60 -4.17
CA LYS A 21 -4.67 20.38 -5.34
C LYS A 21 -3.50 20.40 -6.33
N SER A 22 -3.68 19.79 -7.50
CA SER A 22 -2.61 19.69 -8.50
C SER A 22 -2.06 21.06 -8.87
N SER A 23 -0.74 21.22 -8.85
CA SER A 23 -0.06 22.40 -9.38
C SER A 23 -0.19 22.50 -10.90
N ILE A 24 -0.36 21.36 -11.59
CA ILE A 24 -0.55 21.32 -13.04
C ILE A 24 -2.01 21.07 -13.36
N ILE A 25 -2.57 21.93 -14.21
CA ILE A 25 -3.95 21.81 -14.71
C ILE A 25 -3.94 20.91 -15.94
N ARG A 26 -4.67 19.78 -15.87
CA ARG A 26 -4.88 18.83 -16.98
C ARG A 26 -6.33 18.89 -17.44
N ASN A 27 -6.66 19.91 -18.23
CA ASN A 27 -8.01 20.09 -18.79
C ASN A 27 -8.37 19.01 -19.82
N ASP A 28 -7.38 18.28 -20.31
CA ASP A 28 -7.50 17.19 -21.27
C ASP A 28 -7.93 15.86 -20.63
N LEU A 29 -7.94 15.77 -19.30
CA LEU A 29 -8.31 14.58 -18.53
C LEU A 29 -9.61 14.83 -17.76
N THR A 30 -10.54 13.87 -17.81
CA THR A 30 -11.81 13.93 -17.05
C THR A 30 -11.62 13.75 -15.55
N SER A 31 -10.64 12.94 -15.16
CA SER A 31 -10.18 12.78 -13.78
C SER A 31 -8.70 12.45 -13.75
N ILE A 32 -7.91 13.24 -13.04
CA ILE A 32 -6.48 12.99 -12.83
C ILE A 32 -6.34 11.96 -11.69
N PRO A 33 -5.65 10.82 -11.91
CA PRO A 33 -5.33 9.88 -10.83
C PRO A 33 -4.55 10.57 -9.71
N ASP A 34 -4.86 10.25 -8.47
CA ASP A 34 -4.27 10.89 -7.29
C ASP A 34 -2.77 10.54 -7.14
N ILE A 35 -2.31 9.45 -7.74
CA ILE A 35 -0.88 9.07 -7.81
C ILE A 35 -0.06 10.11 -8.61
N ILE A 36 -0.62 10.67 -9.69
CA ILE A 36 0.06 11.63 -10.56
C ILE A 36 -0.42 13.07 -10.34
N LYS A 37 -1.29 13.27 -9.36
CA LYS A 37 -1.75 14.58 -8.92
C LYS A 37 -0.78 15.09 -7.85
N PHE A 38 -0.04 16.15 -8.13
CA PHE A 38 1.01 16.63 -7.22
C PHE A 38 1.05 18.14 -7.04
N THR A 39 1.62 18.57 -5.90
CA THR A 39 2.10 19.93 -5.70
C THR A 39 3.57 20.04 -6.07
N ILE A 40 3.98 21.25 -6.45
CA ILE A 40 5.39 21.59 -6.68
C ILE A 40 5.80 22.59 -5.59
N ASP A 41 6.77 22.19 -4.78
CA ASP A 41 7.43 23.08 -3.83
C ASP A 41 8.89 23.29 -4.26
N GLU A 42 9.39 24.52 -4.15
CA GLU A 42 10.76 24.87 -4.54
C GLU A 42 11.54 25.39 -3.32
N TYR A 43 12.68 24.77 -3.05
CA TYR A 43 13.56 25.12 -1.95
C TYR A 43 15.00 25.21 -2.44
N LYS A 44 15.54 26.43 -2.45
CA LYS A 44 16.85 26.71 -3.08
C LYS A 44 16.85 26.20 -4.53
N ASP A 45 17.75 25.27 -4.85
CA ASP A 45 17.91 24.66 -6.17
C ASP A 45 17.27 23.26 -6.26
N THR A 46 16.35 22.93 -5.34
CA THR A 46 15.63 21.65 -5.30
C THR A 46 14.14 21.87 -5.54
N LYS A 47 13.60 21.22 -6.56
CA LYS A 47 12.16 21.13 -6.80
C LYS A 47 11.63 19.82 -6.23
N ILE A 48 10.51 19.88 -5.53
CA ILE A 48 9.89 18.73 -4.86
C ILE A 48 8.47 18.58 -5.39
N PHE A 49 8.17 17.38 -5.87
CA PHE A 49 6.88 16.96 -6.41
C PHE A 49 6.24 16.02 -5.40
N ARG A 50 5.16 16.46 -4.74
CA ARG A 50 4.47 15.66 -3.71
C ARG A 50 3.08 15.28 -4.17
N ASN A 51 2.76 13.98 -4.19
CA ASN A 51 1.43 13.51 -4.58
C ASN A 51 0.45 13.32 -3.41
N SER A 52 -0.80 13.00 -3.73
CA SER A 52 -1.88 12.73 -2.76
C SER A 52 -1.60 11.54 -1.84
N ILE A 53 -0.67 10.66 -2.19
CA ILE A 53 -0.30 9.49 -1.36
C ILE A 53 0.91 9.82 -0.48
N ASN A 54 1.37 11.07 -0.39
CA ASN A 54 2.57 11.43 0.38
C ASN A 54 3.85 10.74 -0.10
N ASN A 55 3.94 10.55 -1.41
CA ASN A 55 5.19 10.27 -2.08
C ASN A 55 5.76 11.57 -2.62
N CYS A 56 7.07 11.71 -2.48
CA CYS A 56 7.82 12.85 -2.98
C CYS A 56 8.85 12.39 -3.99
N VAL A 57 9.00 13.16 -5.06
CA VAL A 57 10.13 13.09 -5.97
C VAL A 57 10.83 14.43 -5.90
N SER A 58 12.14 14.46 -5.64
CA SER A 58 12.92 15.68 -5.74
C SER A 58 13.74 15.70 -7.02
N ILE A 59 14.01 16.90 -7.55
CA ILE A 59 14.95 17.13 -8.63
C ILE A 59 15.91 18.22 -8.18
N GLN A 60 17.21 17.94 -8.24
CA GLN A 60 18.26 18.88 -7.88
C GLN A 60 19.34 18.90 -8.96
N LYS A 61 19.88 20.09 -9.29
CA LYS A 61 20.97 20.20 -10.28
C LYS A 61 22.19 19.42 -9.79
N TYR A 62 22.69 18.51 -10.62
CA TYR A 62 23.86 17.67 -10.33
C TYR A 62 25.13 18.27 -10.91
N GLY A 63 25.08 18.78 -12.15
CA GLY A 63 26.23 19.39 -12.80
C GLY A 63 26.03 19.64 -14.29
N GLU A 64 27.08 20.12 -14.95
CA GLU A 64 27.12 20.34 -16.40
C GLU A 64 28.21 19.44 -16.99
N PHE A 65 27.89 18.76 -18.09
CA PHE A 65 28.71 17.73 -18.70
C PHE A 65 28.75 17.90 -20.22
N ASN A 66 29.75 17.36 -20.90
CA ASN A 66 29.81 17.46 -22.36
C ASN A 66 28.76 16.56 -23.03
N THR A 67 28.53 15.36 -22.48
CA THR A 67 27.54 14.40 -22.94
C THR A 67 26.81 13.74 -21.77
N TYR A 68 25.64 13.14 -22.03
CA TYR A 68 24.94 12.34 -21.01
C TYR A 68 25.75 11.11 -20.57
N LYS A 69 26.64 10.60 -21.42
CA LYS A 69 27.56 9.49 -21.08
C LYS A 69 28.61 9.93 -20.06
N ASP A 70 29.10 11.16 -20.17
CA ASP A 70 30.04 11.72 -19.21
C ASP A 70 29.36 11.93 -17.86
N ALA A 71 28.12 12.44 -17.86
CA ALA A 71 27.32 12.60 -16.66
C ALA A 71 27.08 11.25 -15.95
N TYR A 72 26.70 10.22 -16.72
CA TYR A 72 26.55 8.86 -16.21
C TYR A 72 27.85 8.31 -15.61
N THR A 73 28.95 8.42 -16.35
CA THR A 73 30.26 7.93 -15.93
C THR A 73 30.70 8.60 -14.62
N PHE A 74 30.46 9.91 -14.51
CA PHE A 74 30.77 10.67 -13.30
C PHE A 74 29.89 10.24 -12.12
N PHE A 75 28.59 10.04 -12.33
CA PHE A 75 27.65 9.60 -11.30
C PHE A 75 28.04 8.26 -10.67
N TYR A 76 28.54 7.28 -11.45
CA TYR A 76 28.96 5.98 -10.92
C TYR A 76 30.42 5.90 -10.45
N ASN A 77 31.33 6.72 -10.98
CA ASN A 77 32.77 6.59 -10.72
C ASN A 77 33.36 7.63 -9.74
N ASP A 78 32.72 8.77 -9.52
CA ASP A 78 33.21 9.85 -8.62
C ASP A 78 32.16 10.23 -7.55
N TYR A 79 31.47 9.19 -7.06
CA TYR A 79 30.28 9.26 -6.21
C TYR A 79 30.48 9.96 -4.85
N GLU A 80 31.70 10.06 -4.33
CA GLU A 80 31.86 10.38 -2.90
C GLU A 80 31.79 11.88 -2.53
N LYS A 81 31.97 12.82 -3.47
CA LYS A 81 32.05 14.26 -3.12
C LYS A 81 30.81 15.07 -3.45
N ILE A 82 30.37 15.04 -4.71
CA ILE A 82 29.24 15.88 -5.15
C ILE A 82 27.92 15.22 -4.75
N TYR A 83 27.77 13.92 -5.05
CA TYR A 83 26.55 13.19 -4.74
C TYR A 83 26.27 13.18 -3.23
N ASN A 84 27.23 12.79 -2.38
CA ASN A 84 27.00 12.74 -0.92
C ASN A 84 26.53 14.08 -0.33
N ASN A 85 27.06 15.20 -0.83
CA ASN A 85 26.65 16.53 -0.40
C ASN A 85 25.23 16.87 -0.85
N LEU A 86 24.91 16.70 -2.13
CA LEU A 86 23.58 16.97 -2.68
C LEU A 86 22.52 16.07 -2.04
N TYR A 87 22.84 14.79 -1.91
CA TYR A 87 22.02 13.78 -1.28
C TYR A 87 21.72 14.13 0.19
N SER A 88 22.75 14.48 0.98
CA SER A 88 22.57 14.91 2.37
C SER A 88 21.77 16.20 2.49
N GLU A 89 21.99 17.16 1.58
CA GLU A 89 21.20 18.38 1.52
C GLU A 89 19.73 18.09 1.22
N CYS A 90 19.45 17.20 0.27
CA CYS A 90 18.10 16.83 -0.11
C CYS A 90 17.34 16.17 1.05
N ILE A 91 17.95 15.19 1.74
CA ILE A 91 17.37 14.56 2.94
C ILE A 91 17.08 15.61 4.02
N ASN A 92 18.01 16.54 4.26
CA ASN A 92 17.82 17.60 5.26
C ASN A 92 16.65 18.54 4.89
N ILE A 93 16.48 18.86 3.60
CA ILE A 93 15.34 19.65 3.13
C ILE A 93 14.04 18.88 3.39
N ILE A 94 13.96 17.61 2.99
CA ILE A 94 12.75 16.78 3.17
C ILE A 94 12.39 16.64 4.65
N ASN A 95 13.37 16.29 5.49
CA ASN A 95 13.18 16.15 6.94
C ASN A 95 12.69 17.45 7.58
N LYS A 96 13.27 18.59 7.19
CA LYS A 96 12.87 19.90 7.72
C LYS A 96 11.46 20.30 7.30
N GLN A 97 11.13 20.17 6.01
CA GLN A 97 9.86 20.67 5.49
C GLN A 97 8.67 19.78 5.87
N TYR A 98 8.88 18.47 5.86
CA TYR A 98 7.83 17.49 6.14
C TYR A 98 7.89 16.93 7.55
N LYS A 99 8.78 17.45 8.41
CA LYS A 99 8.98 17.01 9.81
C LYS A 99 9.22 15.50 9.91
N MET A 100 10.04 14.99 9.00
CA MET A 100 10.41 13.58 8.91
C MET A 100 11.77 13.31 9.56
N ASN A 101 12.08 12.03 9.75
CA ASN A 101 13.39 11.56 10.19
C ASN A 101 13.93 10.48 9.23
N LEU A 102 13.98 10.81 7.94
CA LEU A 102 14.54 9.97 6.89
C LEU A 102 16.06 9.89 7.04
N GLN A 103 16.58 8.68 6.88
CA GLN A 103 18.02 8.41 6.83
C GLN A 103 18.53 8.21 5.41
N ASP A 104 17.65 7.81 4.48
CA ASP A 104 17.99 7.50 3.10
C ASP A 104 16.83 7.91 2.16
N THR A 105 17.13 7.93 0.86
CA THR A 105 16.18 7.92 -0.25
C THR A 105 15.69 6.49 -0.51
N ASP A 106 14.47 6.32 -1.01
CA ASP A 106 14.00 4.99 -1.39
C ASP A 106 14.67 4.51 -2.69
N TRP A 107 14.99 5.45 -3.58
CA TRP A 107 15.75 5.24 -4.81
C TRP A 107 16.23 6.59 -5.36
N ASN A 108 17.18 6.53 -6.28
CA ASN A 108 17.67 7.69 -7.01
C ASN A 108 17.95 7.35 -8.47
N THR A 109 17.94 8.38 -9.33
CA THR A 109 18.26 8.24 -10.75
C THR A 109 18.81 9.54 -11.33
N LEU A 110 19.39 9.48 -12.53
CA LEU A 110 19.97 10.63 -13.20
C LEU A 110 19.10 11.09 -14.37
N LEU A 111 18.76 12.37 -14.38
CA LEU A 111 18.08 13.05 -15.49
C LEU A 111 19.05 14.00 -16.17
N CYS A 112 19.18 13.88 -17.48
CA CYS A 112 20.00 14.71 -18.33
C CYS A 112 19.11 15.60 -19.21
N VAL A 113 19.47 16.86 -19.33
CA VAL A 113 18.79 17.84 -20.19
C VAL A 113 19.73 18.22 -21.33
N ASP A 114 19.32 17.90 -22.54
CA ASP A 114 19.99 18.25 -23.80
C ASP A 114 19.01 19.01 -24.70
N ASP A 115 19.19 20.33 -24.79
CA ASP A 115 18.31 21.25 -25.51
C ASP A 115 18.19 20.93 -27.02
N LYS A 116 19.10 20.13 -27.58
CA LYS A 116 19.09 19.72 -28.99
C LYS A 116 18.30 18.45 -29.25
N LEU A 117 17.81 17.79 -28.20
CA LEU A 117 17.12 16.52 -28.32
C LEU A 117 15.68 16.75 -28.81
N GLU A 118 15.29 16.09 -29.91
CA GLU A 118 13.93 16.21 -30.44
C GLU A 118 12.91 15.34 -29.69
N LEU A 119 13.33 14.20 -29.13
CA LEU A 119 12.48 13.23 -28.43
C LEU A 119 13.21 12.62 -27.21
N PRO A 120 12.50 12.27 -26.12
CA PRO A 120 13.13 11.76 -24.93
C PRO A 120 13.78 10.40 -25.17
N LEU A 121 14.97 10.23 -24.60
CA LEU A 121 15.76 9.01 -24.67
C LEU A 121 15.84 8.39 -23.28
N ILE A 122 15.37 7.15 -23.16
CA ILE A 122 15.50 6.33 -21.95
C ILE A 122 16.47 5.21 -22.32
N ILE A 123 17.48 5.00 -21.48
CA ILE A 123 18.52 3.99 -21.72
C ILE A 123 18.53 3.00 -20.56
N GLU A 124 17.99 1.80 -20.81
CA GLU A 124 17.87 0.68 -19.87
C GLU A 124 19.17 0.36 -19.13
N LYS A 125 20.31 0.35 -19.84
CA LYS A 125 21.61 -0.02 -19.26
C LYS A 125 22.17 0.97 -18.25
N GLN A 126 21.59 2.16 -18.14
CA GLN A 126 22.24 3.29 -17.49
C GLN A 126 21.35 4.05 -16.51
N ASN A 127 20.06 3.70 -16.37
CA ASN A 127 19.12 4.50 -15.57
C ASN A 127 19.21 6.01 -15.87
N VAL A 128 19.60 6.39 -17.09
CA VAL A 128 19.70 7.79 -17.49
C VAL A 128 18.52 8.12 -18.37
N ILE A 129 17.81 9.17 -17.95
CA ILE A 129 16.71 9.74 -18.68
C ILE A 129 17.23 11.01 -19.36
N VAL A 130 17.02 11.18 -20.66
CA VAL A 130 17.42 12.40 -21.38
C VAL A 130 16.18 13.12 -21.91
N VAL A 131 16.06 14.41 -21.60
CA VAL A 131 14.98 15.29 -22.05
C VAL A 131 15.53 16.57 -22.67
N ASN A 132 14.67 17.33 -23.34
CA ASN A 132 15.03 18.56 -24.02
C ASN A 132 14.89 19.84 -23.19
N ASN A 133 14.07 19.86 -22.13
CA ASN A 133 14.01 20.95 -21.15
C ASN A 133 13.26 20.50 -19.88
N LEU A 134 13.27 21.32 -18.83
CA LEU A 134 12.58 21.09 -17.55
C LEU A 134 11.26 21.87 -17.39
N ASP A 135 10.68 22.38 -18.47
CA ASP A 135 9.41 23.11 -18.40
C ASP A 135 8.24 22.12 -18.29
N ILE A 136 7.86 21.76 -17.07
CA ILE A 136 6.85 20.71 -16.83
C ILE A 136 5.46 21.08 -17.33
N GLU A 137 5.14 22.37 -17.40
CA GLU A 137 3.83 22.82 -17.90
C GLU A 137 3.69 22.57 -19.40
N ASN A 138 4.74 22.90 -20.16
CA ASN A 138 4.69 22.86 -21.63
C ASN A 138 5.36 21.62 -22.23
N ASN A 139 6.25 20.94 -21.50
CA ASN A 139 6.98 19.79 -21.98
C ASN A 139 6.36 18.49 -21.46
N VAL A 140 5.73 17.77 -22.38
CA VAL A 140 5.11 16.46 -22.13
C VAL A 140 6.14 15.43 -21.65
N ASN A 141 7.39 15.51 -22.10
CA ASN A 141 8.41 14.50 -21.80
C ASN A 141 8.80 14.52 -20.33
N ILE A 142 9.16 15.70 -19.79
CA ILE A 142 9.51 15.83 -18.38
C ILE A 142 8.31 15.53 -17.48
N ARG A 143 7.10 15.96 -17.87
CA ARG A 143 5.88 15.62 -17.12
C ARG A 143 5.66 14.10 -17.07
N ALA A 144 5.82 13.41 -18.20
CA ALA A 144 5.73 11.96 -18.25
C ALA A 144 6.74 11.28 -17.31
N ILE A 145 7.96 11.80 -17.25
CA ILE A 145 9.00 11.29 -16.35
C ILE A 145 8.60 11.50 -14.88
N ILE A 146 8.14 12.69 -14.50
CA ILE A 146 7.74 12.96 -13.11
C ILE A 146 6.54 12.12 -12.70
N ASP A 147 5.53 12.02 -13.55
CA ASP A 147 4.36 11.18 -13.31
C ASP A 147 4.80 9.71 -13.14
N SER A 148 5.67 9.20 -14.01
CA SER A 148 6.24 7.86 -13.90
C SER A 148 7.10 7.65 -12.64
N CYS A 149 7.88 8.64 -12.21
CA CYS A 149 8.65 8.59 -10.95
C CYS A 149 7.70 8.50 -9.74
N LEU A 150 6.63 9.29 -9.74
CA LEU A 150 5.61 9.25 -8.69
C LEU A 150 4.84 7.92 -8.69
N ILE A 151 4.54 7.37 -9.87
CA ILE A 151 3.94 6.04 -10.01
C ILE A 151 4.88 4.98 -9.45
N TYR A 152 6.14 4.94 -9.86
CA TYR A 152 7.14 3.99 -9.38
C TYR A 152 7.27 4.01 -7.86
N GLN A 153 7.44 5.21 -7.28
CA GLN A 153 7.50 5.40 -5.84
C GLN A 153 6.23 4.92 -5.13
N SER A 154 5.05 5.22 -5.71
CA SER A 154 3.75 4.80 -5.15
C SER A 154 3.57 3.30 -5.20
N VAL A 155 3.96 2.64 -6.29
CA VAL A 155 3.88 1.18 -6.45
C VAL A 155 4.78 0.49 -5.43
N SER A 156 6.03 0.92 -5.29
CA SER A 156 6.97 0.37 -4.31
C SER A 156 6.43 0.49 -2.87
N ARG A 157 5.92 1.68 -2.50
CA ARG A 157 5.27 1.90 -1.21
C ARG A 157 4.06 0.98 -0.99
N ILE A 158 3.16 0.90 -1.97
CA ILE A 158 1.93 0.11 -1.86
C ILE A 158 2.27 -1.38 -1.76
N LEU A 159 3.28 -1.86 -2.49
CA LEU A 159 3.80 -3.22 -2.38
C LEU A 159 4.29 -3.52 -0.95
N ASN A 160 5.08 -2.63 -0.37
CA ASN A 160 5.59 -2.80 0.99
C ASN A 160 4.46 -2.80 2.03
N PHE A 161 3.48 -1.89 1.88
CA PHE A 161 2.27 -1.88 2.68
C PHE A 161 1.51 -3.22 2.55
N ALA A 162 1.25 -3.68 1.34
CA ALA A 162 0.49 -4.92 1.10
C ALA A 162 1.20 -6.14 1.68
N LYS A 163 2.53 -6.26 1.52
CA LYS A 163 3.33 -7.34 2.13
C LYS A 163 3.17 -7.41 3.65
N ASN A 164 3.12 -6.25 4.32
CA ASN A 164 2.90 -6.19 5.76
C ASN A 164 1.49 -6.63 6.18
N LEU A 165 0.52 -6.61 5.25
CA LEU A 165 -0.86 -7.01 5.51
C LEU A 165 -1.16 -8.49 5.25
N ILE A 166 -0.32 -9.20 4.48
CA ILE A 166 -0.54 -10.63 4.14
C ILE A 166 -0.80 -11.48 5.39
N PHE A 167 -0.13 -11.15 6.50
CA PHE A 167 -0.21 -11.88 7.76
C PHE A 167 -1.02 -11.14 8.84
N ALA A 168 -1.65 -10.02 8.50
CA ALA A 168 -2.40 -9.22 9.45
C ALA A 168 -3.67 -9.96 9.89
N ASP A 169 -3.79 -10.14 11.20
CA ASP A 169 -4.92 -10.79 11.84
C ASP A 169 -6.14 -9.86 11.98
N GLU A 170 -5.90 -8.56 12.04
CA GLU A 170 -6.88 -7.51 12.17
C GLU A 170 -6.42 -6.32 11.34
N LEU A 171 -7.36 -5.67 10.65
CA LEU A 171 -7.13 -4.44 9.92
C LEU A 171 -7.93 -3.32 10.56
N THR A 172 -7.27 -2.20 10.83
CA THR A 172 -7.95 -0.98 11.25
C THR A 172 -8.86 -0.48 10.12
N LYS A 173 -9.89 0.31 10.44
CA LYS A 173 -10.75 0.95 9.43
C LYS A 173 -9.94 1.77 8.43
N PHE A 174 -8.87 2.42 8.90
CA PHE A 174 -7.99 3.21 8.04
C PHE A 174 -7.21 2.33 7.05
N GLN A 175 -6.66 1.19 7.49
CA GLN A 175 -5.99 0.25 6.59
C GLN A 175 -6.95 -0.34 5.55
N GLN A 176 -8.19 -0.64 5.93
CA GLN A 176 -9.22 -1.09 4.99
C GLN A 176 -9.52 -0.02 3.93
N PHE A 177 -9.61 1.24 4.34
CA PHE A 177 -9.73 2.37 3.42
C PHE A 177 -8.50 2.51 2.51
N GLN A 178 -7.28 2.44 3.06
CA GLN A 178 -6.04 2.51 2.28
C GLN A 178 -5.97 1.40 1.22
N ILE A 179 -6.34 0.17 1.55
CA ILE A 179 -6.39 -0.93 0.57
C ILE A 179 -7.33 -0.62 -0.58
N ALA A 180 -8.57 -0.21 -0.28
CA ALA A 180 -9.56 0.11 -1.31
C ALA A 180 -9.08 1.28 -2.19
N TYR A 181 -8.54 2.32 -1.56
CA TYR A 181 -8.01 3.50 -2.23
C TYR A 181 -6.81 3.17 -3.12
N TYR A 182 -5.80 2.46 -2.60
CA TYR A 182 -4.62 2.07 -3.36
C TYR A 182 -4.96 1.16 -4.53
N SER A 183 -5.88 0.20 -4.37
CA SER A 183 -6.34 -0.65 -5.46
C SER A 183 -7.01 0.16 -6.58
N GLN A 184 -7.87 1.11 -6.22
CA GLN A 184 -8.50 2.01 -7.18
C GLN A 184 -7.46 2.86 -7.93
N GLU A 185 -6.52 3.47 -7.22
CA GLU A 185 -5.51 4.35 -7.83
C GLU A 185 -4.54 3.58 -8.72
N LEU A 186 -4.06 2.41 -8.29
CA LEU A 186 -3.22 1.53 -9.12
C LEU A 186 -3.93 1.11 -10.40
N THR A 187 -5.23 0.84 -10.33
CA THR A 187 -6.02 0.45 -11.50
C THR A 187 -6.08 1.59 -12.53
N LYS A 188 -6.25 2.84 -12.08
CA LYS A 188 -6.28 4.02 -12.96
C LYS A 188 -4.96 4.22 -13.71
N VAL A 189 -3.84 3.96 -13.06
CA VAL A 189 -2.49 4.16 -13.64
C VAL A 189 -1.89 2.89 -14.24
N LYS A 190 -2.62 1.78 -14.27
CA LYS A 190 -2.11 0.47 -14.76
C LYS A 190 -1.57 0.54 -16.18
N ASN A 191 -2.21 1.33 -17.04
CA ASN A 191 -1.75 1.56 -18.41
C ASN A 191 -1.97 3.03 -18.76
N PRO A 192 -1.02 3.69 -19.46
CA PRO A 192 -1.18 5.04 -19.99
C PRO A 192 -2.51 5.29 -20.73
N ASP A 193 -3.01 4.30 -21.47
CA ASP A 193 -4.29 4.38 -22.20
C ASP A 193 -5.52 4.55 -21.28
N MET A 194 -5.40 4.24 -19.99
CA MET A 194 -6.52 4.32 -19.03
C MET A 194 -6.75 5.73 -18.47
N PHE A 195 -5.72 6.58 -18.45
CA PHE A 195 -5.79 7.90 -17.84
C PHE A 195 -5.33 9.04 -18.75
N LEU A 196 -4.83 8.74 -19.96
CA LEU A 196 -4.43 9.74 -20.94
C LEU A 196 -5.31 9.66 -22.20
N THR A 197 -5.48 10.80 -22.86
CA THR A 197 -6.25 10.91 -24.12
C THR A 197 -5.36 11.31 -25.31
N ASN A 198 -4.23 11.96 -25.06
CA ASN A 198 -3.32 12.41 -26.11
C ASN A 198 -2.39 11.28 -26.58
N ARG A 199 -2.50 10.89 -27.86
CA ARG A 199 -1.70 9.79 -28.45
C ARG A 199 -0.19 9.99 -28.35
N LYS A 200 0.32 11.21 -28.59
CA LYS A 200 1.76 11.48 -28.52
C LYS A 200 2.27 11.33 -27.09
N GLU A 201 1.49 11.78 -26.12
CA GLU A 201 1.82 11.61 -24.70
C GLU A 201 1.78 10.13 -24.31
N ILE A 202 0.73 9.40 -24.72
CA ILE A 202 0.60 7.96 -24.48
C ILE A 202 1.83 7.19 -24.98
N GLU A 203 2.34 7.53 -26.18
CA GLU A 203 3.55 6.88 -26.74
C GLU A 203 4.79 7.09 -25.85
N VAL A 204 4.98 8.30 -25.33
CA VAL A 204 6.08 8.61 -24.40
C VAL A 204 5.94 7.82 -23.11
N TYR A 205 4.74 7.82 -22.50
CA TYR A 205 4.49 7.05 -21.28
C TYR A 205 4.67 5.55 -21.48
N LYS A 206 4.18 4.99 -22.60
CA LYS A 206 4.37 3.57 -22.91
C LYS A 206 5.83 3.18 -23.01
N LYS A 207 6.67 4.05 -23.58
CA LYS A 207 8.11 3.84 -23.59
C LYS A 207 8.67 3.76 -22.17
N ILE A 208 8.33 4.71 -21.30
CA ILE A 208 8.78 4.69 -19.89
C ILE A 208 8.26 3.44 -19.15
N TYR A 209 6.98 3.11 -19.31
CA TYR A 209 6.35 1.95 -18.68
C TYR A 209 7.01 0.63 -19.08
N ASN A 210 7.42 0.49 -20.34
CA ASN A 210 8.10 -0.70 -20.81
C ASN A 210 9.53 -0.78 -20.24
N GLU A 211 10.29 0.30 -20.31
CA GLU A 211 11.69 0.33 -19.83
C GLU A 211 11.80 0.16 -18.32
N TRP A 212 10.83 0.64 -17.55
CA TRP A 212 10.81 0.51 -16.09
C TRP A 212 9.92 -0.63 -15.61
N GLU A 213 9.35 -1.40 -16.52
CA GLU A 213 8.40 -2.49 -16.22
C GLU A 213 7.25 -2.07 -15.29
N LEU A 214 6.80 -0.81 -15.37
CA LEU A 214 5.80 -0.26 -14.44
C LEU A 214 4.49 -1.04 -14.48
N GLY A 215 4.07 -1.48 -15.68
CA GLY A 215 2.86 -2.28 -15.84
C GLY A 215 2.92 -3.57 -15.01
N THR A 216 4.03 -4.32 -15.10
CA THR A 216 4.26 -5.55 -14.33
C THR A 216 4.31 -5.28 -12.84
N GLN A 217 5.00 -4.21 -12.42
CA GLN A 217 5.09 -3.85 -10.99
C GLN A 217 3.72 -3.47 -10.42
N ILE A 218 2.89 -2.74 -11.17
CA ILE A 218 1.51 -2.40 -10.78
C ILE A 218 0.65 -3.65 -10.67
N GLU A 219 0.75 -4.58 -11.64
CA GLU A 219 0.01 -5.84 -11.61
C GLU A 219 0.36 -6.68 -10.39
N ASN A 220 1.65 -6.82 -10.09
CA ASN A 220 2.13 -7.50 -8.89
C ASN A 220 1.61 -6.84 -7.61
N ALA A 221 1.55 -5.50 -7.56
CA ALA A 221 1.01 -4.77 -6.42
C ALA A 221 -0.47 -5.03 -6.20
N ILE A 222 -1.26 -5.02 -7.28
CA ILE A 222 -2.69 -5.34 -7.24
C ILE A 222 -2.91 -6.79 -6.80
N GLU A 223 -2.12 -7.73 -7.31
CA GLU A 223 -2.23 -9.14 -6.93
C GLU A 223 -1.95 -9.35 -5.44
N ILE A 224 -0.84 -8.80 -4.92
CA ILE A 224 -0.48 -8.93 -3.50
C ILE A 224 -1.53 -8.26 -2.60
N LEU A 225 -2.08 -7.10 -3.02
CA LEU A 225 -3.21 -6.48 -2.32
C LEU A 225 -4.43 -7.41 -2.28
N ASN A 226 -4.80 -8.00 -3.41
CA ASN A 226 -5.94 -8.91 -3.50
C ASN A 226 -5.73 -10.18 -2.64
N GLN A 227 -4.52 -10.74 -2.63
CA GLN A 227 -4.16 -11.85 -1.75
C GLN A 227 -4.27 -11.45 -0.28
N SER A 228 -3.83 -10.25 0.09
CA SER A 228 -3.94 -9.73 1.46
C SER A 228 -5.40 -9.56 1.90
N ILE A 229 -6.26 -9.03 1.02
CA ILE A 229 -7.71 -8.93 1.26
C ILE A 229 -8.33 -10.32 1.43
N SER A 230 -8.00 -11.25 0.53
CA SER A 230 -8.54 -12.61 0.56
C SER A 230 -8.17 -13.34 1.86
N ASN A 231 -6.89 -13.27 2.25
CA ASN A 231 -6.40 -13.87 3.50
C ASN A 231 -7.09 -13.25 4.72
N TYR A 232 -7.22 -11.93 4.75
CA TYR A 232 -7.92 -11.23 5.82
C TYR A 232 -9.39 -11.67 5.91
N SER A 233 -10.12 -11.68 4.78
CA SER A 233 -11.52 -12.10 4.73
C SER A 233 -11.70 -13.54 5.23
N PHE A 234 -10.84 -14.46 4.78
CA PHE A 234 -10.85 -15.85 5.24
C PHE A 234 -10.63 -15.97 6.76
N LEU A 235 -9.60 -15.29 7.29
CA LEU A 235 -9.31 -15.31 8.74
C LEU A 235 -10.44 -14.66 9.56
N TRP A 236 -11.03 -13.59 9.06
CA TRP A 236 -12.15 -12.90 9.70
C TRP A 236 -13.40 -13.78 9.74
N GLU A 237 -13.78 -14.41 8.63
CA GLU A 237 -14.89 -15.35 8.56
C GLU A 237 -14.68 -16.56 9.49
N TYR A 238 -13.47 -17.13 9.48
CA TYR A 238 -13.12 -18.22 10.38
C TYR A 238 -13.32 -17.83 11.85
N ARG A 239 -12.82 -16.66 12.27
CA ARG A 239 -12.98 -16.15 13.63
C ARG A 239 -14.42 -15.83 13.99
N ASN A 240 -15.16 -15.22 13.08
CA ASN A 240 -16.58 -14.90 13.30
C ASN A 240 -17.41 -16.17 13.43
N SER A 241 -17.15 -17.19 12.62
CA SER A 241 -17.84 -18.48 12.74
C SER A 241 -17.57 -19.12 14.11
N LYS A 242 -16.32 -19.07 14.61
CA LYS A 242 -15.96 -19.57 15.94
C LYS A 242 -16.61 -18.74 17.06
N THR A 243 -16.64 -17.41 16.92
CA THR A 243 -17.25 -16.50 17.90
C THR A 243 -18.77 -16.62 17.95
N GLN A 244 -19.43 -16.77 16.80
CA GLN A 244 -20.86 -17.05 16.71
C GLN A 244 -21.21 -18.41 17.33
N LYS A 245 -20.42 -19.46 17.05
CA LYS A 245 -20.60 -20.76 17.71
C LYS A 245 -20.47 -20.63 19.24
N ALA A 246 -19.45 -19.94 19.73
CA ALA A 246 -19.26 -19.69 21.16
C ALA A 246 -20.42 -18.87 21.77
N SER A 247 -20.91 -17.85 21.06
CA SER A 247 -22.03 -17.01 21.50
C SER A 247 -23.34 -17.80 21.53
N ASN A 248 -23.64 -18.59 20.51
CA ASN A 248 -24.81 -19.47 20.46
C ASN A 248 -24.77 -20.52 21.58
N LEU A 249 -23.59 -21.06 21.87
CA LEU A 249 -23.38 -21.98 23.00
C LEU A 249 -23.62 -21.28 24.35
N MET A 250 -23.08 -20.07 24.55
CA MET A 250 -23.34 -19.28 25.75
C MET A 250 -24.82 -18.95 25.92
N LEU A 251 -25.49 -18.52 24.84
CA LEU A 251 -26.94 -18.29 24.83
C LEU A 251 -27.72 -19.56 25.19
N THR A 252 -27.30 -20.72 24.68
CA THR A 252 -27.90 -22.02 25.03
C THR A 252 -27.72 -22.31 26.53
N LEU A 253 -26.51 -22.13 27.09
CA LEU A 253 -26.25 -22.32 28.51
C LEU A 253 -27.07 -21.35 29.37
N PHE A 254 -27.11 -20.08 29.02
CA PHE A 254 -27.94 -19.08 29.69
C PHE A 254 -29.43 -19.46 29.64
N THR A 255 -29.92 -19.94 28.50
CA THR A 255 -31.31 -20.37 28.34
C THR A 255 -31.63 -21.57 29.23
N ILE A 256 -30.72 -22.54 29.33
CA ILE A 256 -30.87 -23.71 30.23
C ILE A 256 -30.87 -23.27 31.69
N ILE A 257 -29.96 -22.38 32.09
CA ILE A 257 -29.85 -21.90 33.49
C ILE A 257 -31.10 -21.09 33.87
N VAL A 258 -31.52 -20.15 33.02
CA VAL A 258 -32.71 -19.31 33.28
C VAL A 258 -33.99 -20.13 33.22
N GLY A 259 -34.08 -21.11 32.31
CA GLY A 259 -35.22 -22.01 32.17
C GLY A 259 -35.26 -23.16 33.18
N TYR A 260 -34.19 -23.35 33.98
CA TYR A 260 -34.09 -24.44 34.95
C TYR A 260 -35.25 -24.50 35.97
N PRO A 261 -35.72 -23.38 36.55
CA PRO A 261 -36.85 -23.40 37.48
C PRO A 261 -38.13 -23.93 36.82
N SER A 262 -38.45 -23.44 35.62
CA SER A 262 -39.62 -23.90 34.85
C SER A 262 -39.49 -25.36 34.39
N LEU A 263 -38.29 -25.78 34.00
CA LEU A 263 -37.98 -27.18 33.70
C LEU A 263 -38.19 -28.07 34.93
N LYS A 264 -37.74 -27.63 36.11
CA LYS A 264 -37.93 -28.33 37.37
C LYS A 264 -39.42 -28.50 37.70
N ASP A 265 -40.21 -27.43 37.56
CA ASP A 265 -41.64 -27.46 37.83
C ASP A 265 -42.37 -28.45 36.90
N VAL A 266 -42.05 -28.44 35.60
CA VAL A 266 -42.60 -29.40 34.62
C VAL A 266 -42.17 -30.84 34.92
N ILE A 267 -40.92 -31.06 35.31
CA ILE A 267 -40.42 -32.39 35.72
C ILE A 267 -41.14 -32.88 36.98
N GLU A 268 -41.43 -32.00 37.93
CA GLU A 268 -42.16 -32.34 39.15
C GLU A 268 -43.63 -32.66 38.88
N GLU A 269 -44.25 -31.98 37.91
CA GLU A 269 -45.65 -32.18 37.51
C GLU A 269 -45.86 -33.45 36.65
N PHE A 270 -44.93 -33.76 35.72
CA PHE A 270 -45.05 -34.92 34.83
C PHE A 270 -44.50 -36.23 35.39
N LEU A 271 -43.61 -36.20 36.40
CA LEU A 271 -43.05 -37.40 37.02
C LEU A 271 -43.49 -37.49 38.50
N PRO A 272 -44.53 -38.28 38.82
CA PRO A 272 -44.96 -38.49 40.19
C PRO A 272 -43.84 -39.12 41.05
N SER A 273 -43.92 -38.91 42.35
CA SER A 273 -42.92 -39.26 43.38
C SER A 273 -42.47 -40.74 43.40
N GLY A 274 -43.17 -41.65 42.72
CA GLY A 274 -42.79 -43.07 42.59
C GLY A 274 -41.74 -43.38 41.51
N LEU A 275 -41.39 -42.45 40.62
CA LEU A 275 -40.47 -42.67 39.48
C LEU A 275 -39.08 -42.04 39.70
N ILE A 276 -38.52 -42.23 40.91
CA ILE A 276 -37.23 -41.65 41.33
C ILE A 276 -36.10 -42.00 40.35
N TYR A 277 -36.05 -43.25 39.86
CA TYR A 277 -35.02 -43.69 38.91
C TYR A 277 -35.08 -42.95 37.56
N LEU A 278 -36.28 -42.64 37.07
CA LEU A 278 -36.47 -41.89 35.83
C LEU A 278 -36.08 -40.41 35.98
N LYS A 279 -36.36 -39.80 37.14
CA LYS A 279 -35.87 -38.46 37.49
C LYS A 279 -34.35 -38.40 37.52
N ILE A 280 -33.70 -39.39 38.13
CA ILE A 280 -32.24 -39.47 38.20
C ILE A 280 -31.63 -39.64 36.80
N ILE A 281 -32.17 -40.54 35.96
CA ILE A 281 -31.70 -40.73 34.58
C ILE A 281 -31.83 -39.44 33.77
N PHE A 282 -32.95 -38.74 33.89
CA PHE A 282 -33.18 -37.49 33.17
C PHE A 282 -32.22 -36.38 33.61
N ILE A 283 -31.97 -36.25 34.91
CA ILE A 283 -30.96 -35.32 35.46
C ILE A 283 -29.56 -35.67 34.95
N ILE A 284 -29.18 -36.96 34.95
CA ILE A 284 -27.89 -37.42 34.44
C ILE A 284 -27.75 -37.11 32.95
N LEU A 285 -28.80 -37.28 32.14
CA LEU A 285 -28.78 -36.94 30.71
C LEU A 285 -28.57 -35.44 30.50
N ILE A 286 -29.24 -34.59 31.28
CA ILE A 286 -29.05 -33.13 31.22
C ILE A 286 -27.61 -32.77 31.62
N ILE A 287 -27.11 -33.31 32.74
CA ILE A 287 -25.75 -33.05 33.21
C ILE A 287 -24.72 -33.53 32.17
N SER A 288 -24.90 -34.73 31.61
CA SER A 288 -24.01 -35.30 30.59
C SER A 288 -24.03 -34.48 29.31
N PHE A 289 -25.19 -33.97 28.91
CA PHE A 289 -25.33 -33.03 27.80
C PHE A 289 -24.58 -31.72 28.07
N ILE A 290 -24.72 -31.14 29.27
CA ILE A 290 -23.98 -29.93 29.69
C ILE A 290 -22.47 -30.20 29.68
N PHE A 291 -22.01 -31.32 30.23
CA PHE A 291 -20.59 -31.70 30.22
C PHE A 291 -20.04 -31.87 28.81
N LYS A 292 -20.81 -32.48 27.89
CA LYS A 292 -20.43 -32.60 26.48
C LYS A 292 -20.32 -31.24 25.80
N LEU A 293 -21.21 -30.31 26.11
CA LEU A 293 -21.13 -28.92 25.63
C LEU A 293 -19.90 -28.19 26.20
N MET A 294 -19.57 -28.38 27.47
CA MET A 294 -18.36 -27.81 28.08
C MET A 294 -17.08 -28.40 27.49
N TRP A 295 -17.05 -29.71 27.20
CA TRP A 295 -15.90 -30.35 26.57
C TRP A 295 -15.64 -29.79 25.17
N LEU A 296 -16.70 -29.60 24.37
CA LEU A 296 -16.62 -28.92 23.08
C LEU A 296 -16.10 -27.47 23.18
N GLN A 297 -16.28 -26.79 24.32
CA GLN A 297 -15.68 -25.45 24.54
C GLN A 297 -14.17 -25.53 24.73
N ILE A 298 -13.69 -26.53 25.48
CA ILE A 298 -12.25 -26.71 25.76
C ILE A 298 -11.49 -27.01 24.47
N ASP A 299 -12.00 -27.91 23.63
CA ASP A 299 -11.37 -28.27 22.36
C ASP A 299 -11.29 -27.05 21.41
N ASN A 300 -12.38 -26.29 21.28
CA ASN A 300 -12.41 -25.08 20.46
C ASN A 300 -11.46 -23.98 20.98
N PHE A 301 -11.30 -23.87 22.30
CA PHE A 301 -10.40 -22.90 22.94
C PHE A 301 -8.93 -23.32 22.80
N GLN A 302 -8.63 -24.62 22.92
CA GLN A 302 -7.30 -25.18 22.70
C GLN A 302 -6.84 -25.00 21.25
N GLU A 303 -7.69 -25.28 20.26
CA GLU A 303 -7.36 -25.00 18.85
C GLU A 303 -7.03 -23.52 18.60
N MET A 304 -7.74 -22.60 19.27
CA MET A 304 -7.49 -21.16 19.15
C MET A 304 -6.14 -20.77 19.78
N ILE A 305 -5.79 -21.37 20.92
CA ILE A 305 -4.49 -21.18 21.58
C ILE A 305 -3.36 -21.76 20.71
N ASP A 306 -3.54 -22.95 20.14
CA ASP A 306 -2.54 -23.62 19.32
C ASP A 306 -2.30 -22.88 18.01
N PHE A 307 -3.35 -22.32 17.39
CA PHE A 307 -3.21 -21.44 16.24
C PHE A 307 -2.39 -20.18 16.57
N LYS A 308 -2.61 -19.57 17.74
CA LYS A 308 -1.81 -18.42 18.20
C LYS A 308 -0.36 -18.79 18.51
N LYS A 309 -0.10 -19.99 19.02
CA LYS A 309 1.27 -20.46 19.36
C LYS A 309 2.10 -20.79 18.13
N ARG A 310 1.50 -21.34 17.06
CA ARG A 310 2.22 -21.66 15.81
C ARG A 310 2.63 -20.44 14.98
N LYS A 311 2.22 -19.23 15.39
CA LYS A 311 2.56 -17.94 14.76
C LYS A 311 3.73 -17.19 15.43
N ARG A 312 4.22 -17.66 16.58
CA ARG A 312 5.46 -17.16 17.22
C ARG A 312 6.62 -18.04 16.82
#